data_AF-A0A4Q2YAZ9-F1
#
_entry.id   AF-A0A4Q2YAZ9-F1
#
_cell.length_a   1.000
_cell.length_b   1.000
_cell.length_c   1.000
_cell.angle_alpha   90.00
_cell.angle_beta   90.00
_cell.angle_gamma   90.00
#
_symmetry.space_group_name_H-M   'P 1'
#
loop_
_entity.id
_entity.type
_entity.pdbx_description
1 polymer ?
#
loop_
_entity_poly.entity_id
_entity_poly.type
_entity_poly.pdbx_seq_one_letter_code
_entity_poly.pdbx_strand_id
1 'polypeptide(L)'
;EVPTTVEALAGARDIIAERVADDATLRGRVRRIYEEDATVSSKIMYGKDEEADAQKFRDYFEWSESFKDIPSHRMLAIRRGEKEGFLLMRVEVPLERVVSQALPDYVKSNGPAGKHVTQAVEDGCKRLLMPSMETEARLLAKKRADETAITVFADNFRELLLASPLGEKRLLAIDPGFRTGCKTVVLDRSGKLLHHTVLHCTAGSDRQAYDAAVEVMALIKKHDIEAIAIGNGTASRETEAFIKKLKLPSSIPVVMVNESGASIYSASDVAREEFPNEDVTVRGAVSIGRRLMDPLAELVKIDAKAIGVGQYQHDVDQRALKASLDDTVVSCVNAVGVEINTASKQLLSYVSGLNASLAENIVAWRNENGAFTSRDQLKKVPRLGEKAFEQAAGFLRVRGGAHPLDS
;
A
#
# COMPACT_ATOMS: atom_id res chain seq x y z
N GLU A 1 -16.78 55.36 -12.02
CA GLU A 1 -18.07 55.97 -11.65
C GLU A 1 -19.12 54.88 -11.59
N VAL A 2 -20.10 54.97 -10.68
CA VAL A 2 -21.22 54.03 -10.62
C VAL A 2 -22.47 54.75 -11.15
N PRO A 3 -22.95 54.43 -12.36
CA PRO A 3 -23.87 55.28 -13.11
C PRO A 3 -25.32 55.24 -12.65
N THR A 4 -25.73 54.22 -11.88
CA THR A 4 -27.12 54.07 -11.42
C THR A 4 -27.22 53.68 -9.94
N THR A 5 -28.33 54.05 -9.30
CA THR A 5 -28.65 53.63 -7.93
C THR A 5 -28.72 52.10 -7.79
N VAL A 6 -29.18 51.41 -8.84
CA VAL A 6 -29.25 49.94 -8.87
C VAL A 6 -27.86 49.33 -8.82
N GLU A 7 -26.93 49.83 -9.63
CA GLU A 7 -25.54 49.39 -9.64
C GLU A 7 -24.82 49.75 -8.34
N ALA A 8 -25.12 50.91 -7.75
CA ALA A 8 -24.56 51.30 -6.45
C ALA A 8 -25.01 50.33 -5.33
N LEU A 9 -26.29 49.96 -5.31
CA LEU A 9 -26.80 48.97 -4.35
C LEU A 9 -26.29 47.55 -4.63
N ALA A 10 -26.08 47.18 -5.89
CA ALA A 10 -25.47 45.91 -6.26
C ALA A 10 -24.02 45.83 -5.75
N GLY A 11 -23.18 46.80 -6.09
CA GLY A 11 -21.78 46.83 -5.63
C GLY A 11 -21.66 46.91 -4.10
N ALA A 12 -22.56 47.64 -3.42
CA ALA A 12 -22.60 47.66 -1.96
C ALA A 12 -22.93 46.28 -1.36
N ARG A 13 -23.83 45.52 -1.99
CA ARG A 13 -24.13 44.14 -1.58
C ARG A 13 -22.96 43.20 -1.84
N ASP A 14 -22.29 43.33 -2.98
CA ASP A 14 -21.12 42.51 -3.30
C ASP A 14 -19.99 42.69 -2.26
N ILE A 15 -19.72 43.94 -1.86
CA ILE A 15 -18.74 44.25 -0.81
C ILE A 15 -19.13 43.57 0.52
N ILE A 16 -20.41 43.59 0.88
CA ILE A 16 -20.87 42.93 2.11
C ILE A 16 -20.78 41.41 1.97
N ALA A 17 -21.15 40.84 0.81
CA ALA A 17 -21.07 39.41 0.55
C ALA A 17 -19.63 38.89 0.70
N GLU A 18 -18.64 39.61 0.17
CA GLU A 18 -17.21 39.30 0.35
C GLU A 18 -16.80 39.38 1.83
N ARG A 19 -17.19 40.45 2.53
CA ARG A 19 -16.89 40.59 3.97
C ARG A 19 -17.49 39.49 4.84
N VAL A 20 -18.67 38.98 4.47
CA VAL A 20 -19.32 37.86 5.15
C VAL A 20 -18.52 36.57 4.89
N ALA A 21 -18.08 36.34 3.66
CA ALA A 21 -17.34 35.13 3.29
C ALA A 21 -15.93 35.05 3.93
N ASP A 22 -15.30 36.20 4.15
CA ASP A 22 -13.95 36.32 4.70
C ASP A 22 -13.90 36.52 6.22
N ASP A 23 -15.05 36.59 6.90
CA ASP A 23 -15.08 36.72 8.36
C ASP A 23 -14.58 35.45 9.05
N ALA A 24 -13.42 35.56 9.71
CA ALA A 24 -12.77 34.43 10.36
C ALA A 24 -13.61 33.79 11.48
N THR A 25 -14.39 34.59 12.21
CA THR A 25 -15.23 34.10 13.32
C THR A 25 -16.40 33.30 12.78
N LEU A 26 -17.08 33.84 11.76
CA LEU A 26 -18.16 33.15 11.06
C LEU A 26 -17.66 31.87 10.40
N ARG A 27 -16.54 31.91 9.67
CA ARG A 27 -15.89 30.72 9.09
C ARG A 27 -15.62 29.65 10.15
N GLY A 28 -15.15 30.05 11.33
CA GLY A 28 -14.93 29.12 12.46
C GLY A 28 -16.21 28.47 13.00
N ARG A 29 -17.36 29.18 12.98
CA ARG A 29 -18.66 28.60 13.33
C ARG A 29 -19.17 27.67 12.23
N VAL A 30 -19.08 28.09 10.97
CA VAL A 30 -19.58 27.32 9.82
C VAL A 30 -18.75 26.06 9.59
N ARG A 31 -17.43 26.09 9.83
CA ARG A 31 -16.59 24.88 9.79
C ARG A 31 -17.09 23.80 10.75
N ARG A 32 -17.44 24.18 11.99
CA ARG A 32 -18.03 23.25 12.96
C ARG A 32 -19.36 22.68 12.49
N ILE A 33 -20.22 23.50 11.88
CA ILE A 33 -21.47 23.03 11.26
C ILE A 33 -21.18 22.00 10.16
N TYR A 34 -20.18 22.21 9.31
CA TYR A 34 -19.80 21.22 8.30
C TYR A 34 -19.27 19.92 8.92
N GLU A 35 -18.48 20.01 9.99
CA GLU A 35 -17.93 18.82 10.64
C GLU A 35 -18.98 17.99 11.38
N GLU A 36 -20.03 18.63 11.91
CA GLU A 36 -21.07 18.01 12.73
C GLU A 36 -22.32 17.61 11.94
N ASP A 37 -22.79 18.50 11.03
CA ASP A 37 -24.11 18.43 10.42
C ASP A 37 -24.08 18.15 8.90
N ALA A 38 -22.91 18.16 8.24
CA ALA A 38 -22.87 18.01 6.78
C ALA A 38 -23.26 16.62 6.32
N THR A 39 -23.84 16.58 5.13
CA THR A 39 -24.09 15.35 4.37
C THR A 39 -23.11 15.26 3.21
N VAL A 40 -22.42 14.12 3.09
CA VAL A 40 -21.72 13.76 1.86
C VAL A 40 -22.73 13.12 0.92
N SER A 41 -22.79 13.58 -0.32
CA SER A 41 -23.58 12.93 -1.36
C SER A 41 -22.77 12.67 -2.61
N SER A 42 -23.17 11.63 -3.35
CA SER A 42 -22.60 11.23 -4.62
C SER A 42 -23.71 11.01 -5.65
N LYS A 43 -23.51 11.50 -6.86
CA LYS A 43 -24.40 11.29 -8.00
C LYS A 43 -23.64 10.89 -9.26
N ILE A 44 -24.20 10.00 -10.07
CA ILE A 44 -23.67 9.67 -11.41
C ILE A 44 -23.67 10.93 -12.30
N MET A 45 -22.58 11.12 -13.04
CA MET A 45 -22.47 12.16 -14.05
C MET A 45 -23.41 11.83 -15.23
N TYR A 46 -24.09 12.84 -15.76
CA TYR A 46 -25.06 12.66 -16.84
C TYR A 46 -24.44 11.96 -18.06
N GLY A 47 -25.09 10.88 -18.52
CA GLY A 47 -24.66 10.10 -19.69
C GLY A 47 -23.50 9.14 -19.44
N LYS A 48 -23.10 8.93 -18.18
CA LYS A 48 -22.02 8.01 -17.80
C LYS A 48 -22.50 6.67 -17.25
N ASP A 49 -23.79 6.50 -17.05
CA ASP A 49 -24.40 5.34 -16.39
C ASP A 49 -24.25 4.04 -17.17
N GLU A 50 -24.20 4.06 -18.50
CA GLU A 50 -24.01 2.85 -19.30
C GLU A 50 -22.54 2.44 -19.50
N GLU A 51 -21.58 3.27 -19.08
CA GLU A 51 -20.15 2.97 -19.24
C GLU A 51 -19.72 1.84 -18.31
N ALA A 52 -19.02 0.82 -18.86
CA ALA A 52 -18.61 -0.35 -18.10
C ALA A 52 -17.70 -0.01 -16.90
N ASP A 53 -16.88 1.03 -17.02
CA ASP A 53 -16.03 1.50 -15.92
C ASP A 53 -16.83 2.24 -14.83
N ALA A 54 -17.90 2.94 -15.19
CA ALA A 54 -18.78 3.60 -14.23
C ALA A 54 -19.52 2.59 -13.33
N GLN A 55 -19.82 1.40 -13.86
CA GLN A 55 -20.51 0.34 -13.12
C GLN A 55 -19.75 -0.14 -11.88
N LYS A 56 -18.43 0.09 -11.81
CA LYS A 56 -17.62 -0.15 -10.59
C LYS A 56 -18.06 0.71 -9.40
N PHE A 57 -18.73 1.83 -9.67
CA PHE A 57 -19.21 2.80 -8.70
C PHE A 57 -20.74 2.82 -8.57
N ARG A 58 -21.43 1.77 -9.07
CA ARG A 58 -22.90 1.71 -9.11
C ARG A 58 -23.55 1.96 -7.75
N ASP A 59 -22.95 1.46 -6.68
CA ASP A 59 -23.43 1.67 -5.31
C ASP A 59 -23.44 3.15 -4.89
N TYR A 60 -22.71 4.01 -5.61
CA TYR A 60 -22.57 5.44 -5.33
C TYR A 60 -23.24 6.34 -6.38
N PHE A 61 -24.06 5.78 -7.28
CA PHE A 61 -24.77 6.56 -8.32
C PHE A 61 -25.83 7.50 -7.74
N GLU A 62 -26.44 7.11 -6.62
CA GLU A 62 -27.33 7.94 -5.83
C GLU A 62 -27.13 7.55 -4.36
N TRP A 63 -26.21 8.24 -3.70
CA TRP A 63 -25.81 7.92 -2.32
C TRP A 63 -25.72 9.20 -1.49
N SER A 64 -26.10 9.10 -0.21
CA SER A 64 -25.89 10.16 0.77
C SER A 64 -25.69 9.60 2.17
N GLU A 65 -24.76 10.17 2.93
CA GLU A 65 -24.47 9.76 4.30
C GLU A 65 -23.92 10.94 5.13
N SER A 66 -23.99 10.85 6.45
CA SER A 66 -23.38 11.80 7.40
C SER A 66 -21.87 11.97 7.13
N PHE A 67 -21.41 13.21 7.03
CA PHE A 67 -19.99 13.55 6.85
C PHE A 67 -19.11 13.09 8.01
N LYS A 68 -19.67 13.10 9.23
CA LYS A 68 -18.96 12.69 10.43
C LYS A 68 -18.72 11.19 10.49
N ASP A 69 -19.64 10.41 9.94
CA ASP A 69 -19.69 8.96 10.12
C ASP A 69 -19.24 8.15 8.89
N ILE A 70 -19.02 8.83 7.75
CA ILE A 70 -18.63 8.14 6.51
C ILE A 70 -17.31 7.36 6.67
N PRO A 71 -17.30 6.04 6.39
CA PRO A 71 -16.08 5.24 6.48
C PRO A 71 -15.03 5.63 5.42
N SER A 72 -13.75 5.43 5.76
CA SER A 72 -12.61 5.72 4.86
C SER A 72 -12.75 5.07 3.47
N HIS A 73 -13.08 3.78 3.40
CA HIS A 73 -13.19 3.07 2.12
C HIS A 73 -14.27 3.65 1.19
N ARG A 74 -15.41 4.10 1.72
CA ARG A 74 -16.48 4.72 0.91
C ARG A 74 -16.08 6.11 0.44
N MET A 75 -15.47 6.90 1.32
CA MET A 75 -14.93 8.21 0.96
C MET A 75 -13.89 8.09 -0.16
N LEU A 76 -12.97 7.12 -0.08
CA LEU A 76 -11.98 6.87 -1.14
C LEU A 76 -12.64 6.40 -2.44
N ALA A 77 -13.64 5.51 -2.37
CA ALA A 77 -14.36 5.03 -3.55
C ALA A 77 -15.10 6.15 -4.28
N ILE A 78 -15.85 7.00 -3.56
CA ILE A 78 -16.57 8.14 -4.13
C ILE A 78 -15.59 9.12 -4.79
N ARG A 79 -14.50 9.46 -4.10
CA ARG A 79 -13.49 10.37 -4.65
C ARG A 79 -12.76 9.82 -5.85
N ARG A 80 -12.53 8.50 -5.91
CA ARG A 80 -11.97 7.86 -7.09
C ARG A 80 -12.94 7.96 -8.27
N GLY A 81 -14.21 7.63 -8.07
CA GLY A 81 -15.23 7.77 -9.11
C GLY A 81 -15.37 9.21 -9.60
N GLU A 82 -15.22 10.20 -8.70
CA GLU A 82 -15.16 11.61 -9.08
C GLU A 82 -13.91 11.98 -9.88
N LYS A 83 -12.73 11.53 -9.44
CA LYS A 83 -11.46 11.77 -10.15
C LYS A 83 -11.45 11.15 -11.55
N GLU A 84 -12.10 10.00 -11.71
CA GLU A 84 -12.28 9.32 -12.99
C GLU A 84 -13.42 9.94 -13.84
N GLY A 85 -14.17 10.91 -13.30
CA GLY A 85 -15.21 11.66 -14.02
C GLY A 85 -16.57 10.97 -14.10
N PHE A 86 -16.80 9.92 -13.31
CA PHE A 86 -18.06 9.19 -13.25
C PHE A 86 -19.02 9.72 -12.19
N LEU A 87 -18.49 10.21 -11.07
CA LEU A 87 -19.31 10.70 -9.97
C LEU A 87 -19.14 12.21 -9.78
N LEU A 88 -20.19 12.85 -9.28
CA LEU A 88 -20.15 14.16 -8.67
C LEU A 88 -20.27 14.00 -7.15
N MET A 89 -19.26 14.44 -6.41
CA MET A 89 -19.31 14.46 -4.94
C MET A 89 -19.68 15.85 -4.44
N ARG A 90 -20.58 15.91 -3.46
CA ARG A 90 -20.93 17.12 -2.71
C ARG A 90 -20.79 16.91 -1.22
N VAL A 91 -20.41 17.98 -0.51
CA VAL A 91 -20.49 18.05 0.96
C VAL A 91 -21.28 19.29 1.31
N GLU A 92 -22.49 19.08 1.83
CA GLU A 92 -23.49 20.15 1.92
C GLU A 92 -24.13 20.22 3.30
N VAL A 93 -24.51 21.44 3.67
CA VAL A 93 -25.33 21.78 4.84
C VAL A 93 -26.48 22.67 4.36
N PRO A 94 -27.63 22.71 5.06
CA PRO A 94 -28.71 23.63 4.71
C PRO A 94 -28.26 25.09 4.73
N LEU A 95 -28.61 25.88 3.70
CA LEU A 95 -28.22 27.29 3.59
C LEU A 95 -28.72 28.10 4.80
N GLU A 96 -29.95 27.83 5.25
CA GLU A 96 -30.59 28.50 6.38
C GLU A 96 -29.76 28.31 7.66
N ARG A 97 -29.12 27.15 7.82
CA ARG A 97 -28.26 26.85 8.96
C ARG A 97 -27.04 27.77 8.97
N VAL A 98 -26.42 27.99 7.81
CA VAL A 98 -25.27 28.89 7.66
C VAL A 98 -25.68 30.36 7.81
N VAL A 99 -26.72 30.79 7.10
CA VAL A 99 -27.23 32.17 7.13
C VAL A 99 -27.65 32.57 8.55
N SER A 100 -28.25 31.68 9.33
CA SER A 100 -28.63 31.94 10.72
C SER A 100 -27.44 32.32 11.62
N GLN A 101 -26.22 31.88 11.28
CA GLN A 101 -25.01 32.25 12.00
C GLN A 101 -24.47 33.62 11.60
N ALA A 102 -24.81 34.11 10.41
CA ALA A 102 -24.29 35.35 9.86
C ALA A 102 -25.25 36.54 10.12
N LEU A 103 -26.56 36.33 10.01
CA LEU A 103 -27.55 37.41 10.14
C LEU A 103 -27.39 38.27 11.42
N PRO A 104 -27.22 37.70 12.62
CA PRO A 104 -27.08 38.50 13.85
C PRO A 104 -25.87 39.44 13.84
N ASP A 105 -24.81 39.07 13.13
CA ASP A 105 -23.56 39.81 13.09
C ASP A 105 -23.64 41.02 12.15
N TYR A 106 -24.38 40.89 11.04
CA TYR A 106 -24.41 41.90 9.96
C TYR A 106 -25.71 42.70 9.87
N VAL A 107 -26.87 42.10 10.14
CA VAL A 107 -28.17 42.76 9.97
C VAL A 107 -28.58 43.45 11.29
N LYS A 108 -28.47 44.79 11.32
CA LYS A 108 -28.75 45.61 12.52
C LYS A 108 -30.06 46.40 12.47
N SER A 109 -30.81 46.30 11.37
CA SER A 109 -32.05 47.06 11.16
C SER A 109 -33.05 46.25 10.35
N ASN A 110 -34.34 46.45 10.61
CA ASN A 110 -35.45 45.87 9.85
C ASN A 110 -35.95 46.80 8.71
N GLY A 111 -35.30 47.95 8.51
CA GLY A 111 -35.64 48.91 7.46
C GLY A 111 -35.15 48.52 6.05
N PRO A 112 -35.36 49.38 5.03
CA PRO A 112 -34.97 49.10 3.64
C PRO A 112 -33.47 48.75 3.47
N ALA A 113 -32.58 49.45 4.18
CA ALA A 113 -31.15 49.14 4.18
C ALA A 113 -30.87 47.75 4.77
N GLY A 114 -31.57 47.39 5.85
CA GLY A 114 -31.49 46.05 6.46
C GLY A 114 -31.81 44.94 5.47
N LYS A 115 -32.84 45.11 4.62
CA LYS A 115 -33.18 44.16 3.56
C LYS A 115 -32.06 43.97 2.53
N HIS A 116 -31.35 45.05 2.17
CA HIS A 116 -30.18 44.93 1.29
C HIS A 116 -29.03 44.18 1.96
N VAL A 117 -28.80 44.39 3.25
CA VAL A 117 -27.78 43.65 4.01
C VAL A 117 -28.15 42.18 4.13
N THR A 118 -29.41 41.85 4.43
CA THR A 118 -29.90 40.45 4.44
C THR A 118 -29.63 39.76 3.11
N GLN A 119 -29.99 40.39 1.98
CA GLN A 119 -29.71 39.87 0.65
C GLN A 119 -28.22 39.63 0.40
N ALA A 120 -27.36 40.57 0.82
CA ALA A 120 -25.92 40.44 0.69
C ALA A 120 -25.35 39.30 1.56
N VAL A 121 -25.86 39.13 2.78
CA VAL A 121 -25.44 38.05 3.69
C VAL A 121 -25.83 36.68 3.12
N GLU A 122 -27.06 36.54 2.63
CA GLU A 122 -27.55 35.32 2.00
C GLU A 122 -26.72 34.97 0.76
N ASP A 123 -26.46 35.95 -0.12
CA ASP A 123 -25.61 35.77 -1.30
C ASP A 123 -24.16 35.41 -0.92
N GLY A 124 -23.55 36.14 0.01
CA GLY A 124 -22.20 35.86 0.51
C GLY A 124 -22.07 34.46 1.13
N CYS A 125 -23.06 34.04 1.91
CA CYS A 125 -23.11 32.68 2.45
C CYS A 125 -23.18 31.64 1.33
N LYS A 126 -24.12 31.79 0.40
CA LYS A 126 -24.42 30.80 -0.64
C LYS A 126 -23.32 30.70 -1.71
N ARG A 127 -22.86 31.84 -2.23
CA ARG A 127 -22.02 31.91 -3.42
C ARG A 127 -20.53 31.85 -3.10
N LEU A 128 -20.12 32.28 -1.91
CA LEU A 128 -18.71 32.45 -1.56
C LEU A 128 -18.30 31.58 -0.35
N LEU A 129 -18.98 31.72 0.78
CA LEU A 129 -18.62 31.03 2.02
C LEU A 129 -18.81 29.52 1.92
N MET A 130 -20.02 29.05 1.55
CA MET A 130 -20.34 27.62 1.51
C MET A 130 -19.47 26.83 0.53
N PRO A 131 -19.18 27.29 -0.72
CA PRO A 131 -18.26 26.59 -1.62
C PRO A 131 -16.84 26.48 -1.06
N SER A 132 -16.36 27.52 -0.37
CA SER A 132 -15.07 27.49 0.32
C SER A 132 -15.08 26.48 1.48
N MET A 133 -16.15 26.44 2.28
CA MET A 133 -16.31 25.49 3.39
C MET A 133 -16.46 24.03 2.90
N GLU A 134 -17.18 23.80 1.81
CA GLU A 134 -17.25 22.49 1.14
C GLU A 134 -15.86 22.03 0.71
N THR A 135 -15.05 22.92 0.14
CA THR A 135 -13.67 22.60 -0.27
C THR A 135 -12.82 22.20 0.93
N GLU A 136 -12.88 22.96 2.03
CA GLU A 136 -12.18 22.62 3.28
C GLU A 136 -12.64 21.27 3.85
N ALA A 137 -13.96 21.03 3.92
CA ALA A 137 -14.53 19.78 4.42
C ALA A 137 -14.10 18.59 3.56
N ARG A 138 -14.07 18.74 2.23
CA ARG A 138 -13.61 17.69 1.31
C ARG A 138 -12.13 17.38 1.52
N LEU A 139 -11.27 18.37 1.74
CA LEU A 139 -9.85 18.11 2.03
C LEU A 139 -9.67 17.40 3.37
N LEU A 140 -10.43 17.80 4.38
CA LEU A 140 -10.43 17.17 5.70
C LEU A 140 -10.87 15.70 5.63
N ALA A 141 -11.97 15.41 4.93
CA ALA A 141 -12.44 14.03 4.75
C ALA A 141 -11.43 13.16 4.00
N LYS A 142 -10.76 13.71 2.97
CA LYS A 142 -9.68 13.00 2.27
C LYS A 142 -8.55 12.65 3.22
N LYS A 143 -8.08 13.63 4.00
CA LYS A 143 -7.00 13.42 4.96
C LYS A 143 -7.34 12.33 5.99
N ARG A 144 -8.53 12.40 6.59
CA ARG A 144 -9.01 11.38 7.55
C ARG A 144 -9.11 9.98 6.92
N ALA A 145 -9.62 9.91 5.69
CA ALA A 145 -9.74 8.67 4.97
C ALA A 145 -8.36 8.06 4.65
N ASP A 146 -7.41 8.88 4.20
CA ASP A 146 -6.04 8.46 3.93
C ASP A 146 -5.33 7.93 5.16
N GLU A 147 -5.38 8.67 6.27
CA GLU A 147 -4.76 8.27 7.54
C GLU A 147 -5.27 6.88 7.97
N THR A 148 -6.60 6.69 7.96
CA THR A 148 -7.23 5.42 8.32
C THR A 148 -6.81 4.28 7.37
N ALA A 149 -6.84 4.53 6.06
CA ALA A 149 -6.51 3.51 5.06
C ALA A 149 -5.03 3.13 5.13
N ILE A 150 -4.13 4.10 5.30
CA ILE A 150 -2.70 3.87 5.44
C ILE A 150 -2.37 3.04 6.68
N THR A 151 -3.08 3.26 7.81
CA THR A 151 -2.94 2.39 8.99
C THR A 151 -3.30 0.95 8.67
N VAL A 152 -4.45 0.72 8.02
CA VAL A 152 -4.86 -0.64 7.61
C VAL A 152 -3.85 -1.27 6.64
N PHE A 153 -3.33 -0.50 5.69
CA PHE A 153 -2.31 -0.97 4.75
C PHE A 153 -1.00 -1.35 5.45
N ALA A 154 -0.56 -0.56 6.44
CA ALA A 154 0.61 -0.86 7.25
C ALA A 154 0.40 -2.13 8.08
N ASP A 155 -0.78 -2.33 8.67
CA ASP A 155 -1.09 -3.54 9.43
C ASP A 155 -1.13 -4.78 8.54
N ASN A 156 -1.78 -4.72 7.38
CA ASN A 156 -1.77 -5.81 6.39
C ASN A 156 -0.34 -6.13 5.93
N PHE A 157 0.49 -5.09 5.72
CA PHE A 157 1.87 -5.29 5.31
C PHE A 157 2.71 -5.93 6.42
N ARG A 158 2.50 -5.52 7.68
CA ARG A 158 3.13 -6.14 8.85
C ARG A 158 2.80 -7.64 8.92
N GLU A 159 1.56 -8.03 8.69
CA GLU A 159 1.16 -9.45 8.66
C GLU A 159 1.92 -10.25 7.59
N LEU A 160 2.09 -9.66 6.39
CA LEU A 160 2.87 -10.30 5.32
C LEU A 160 4.35 -10.45 5.69
N LEU A 161 4.95 -9.41 6.28
CA LEU A 161 6.35 -9.41 6.70
C LEU A 161 6.63 -10.40 7.84
N LEU A 162 5.69 -10.54 8.78
CA LEU A 162 5.82 -11.39 9.96
C LEU A 162 5.18 -12.77 9.78
N ALA A 163 4.80 -13.13 8.55
CA ALA A 163 4.32 -14.47 8.24
C ALA A 163 5.37 -15.51 8.65
N SER A 164 4.91 -16.66 9.15
CA SER A 164 5.81 -17.68 9.70
C SER A 164 6.73 -18.25 8.60
N PRO A 165 8.05 -18.19 8.78
CA PRO A 165 9.00 -18.74 7.82
C PRO A 165 9.01 -20.26 7.85
N LEU A 166 9.06 -20.92 6.68
CA LEU A 166 9.30 -22.36 6.59
C LEU A 166 10.73 -22.73 7.00
N GLY A 167 11.68 -21.79 6.82
CA GLY A 167 13.10 -21.99 7.09
C GLY A 167 13.84 -22.74 5.98
N GLU A 168 14.97 -23.34 6.36
CA GLU A 168 15.96 -23.93 5.45
C GLU A 168 15.51 -25.29 4.88
N LYS A 169 14.61 -25.24 3.91
CA LYS A 169 14.02 -26.41 3.24
C LYS A 169 14.27 -26.38 1.73
N ARG A 170 14.52 -27.55 1.13
CA ARG A 170 14.52 -27.66 -0.33
C ARG A 170 13.10 -27.58 -0.84
N LEU A 171 12.85 -26.72 -1.82
CA LEU A 171 11.48 -26.43 -2.25
C LEU A 171 11.34 -26.39 -3.77
N LEU A 172 10.15 -26.78 -4.21
CA LEU A 172 9.67 -26.57 -5.57
C LEU A 172 8.72 -25.37 -5.55
N ALA A 173 9.05 -24.28 -6.21
CA ALA A 173 8.18 -23.12 -6.31
C ALA A 173 7.57 -23.03 -7.70
N ILE A 174 6.27 -22.77 -7.74
CA ILE A 174 5.47 -22.74 -8.97
C ILE A 174 4.79 -21.38 -9.05
N ASP A 175 5.14 -20.62 -10.09
CA ASP A 175 4.44 -19.42 -10.56
C ASP A 175 3.36 -19.84 -11.57
N PRO A 176 2.07 -19.85 -11.18
CA PRO A 176 1.00 -20.38 -12.02
C PRO A 176 0.80 -19.61 -13.32
N GLY A 177 0.26 -20.30 -14.31
CA GLY A 177 -0.11 -19.68 -15.58
C GLY A 177 -0.93 -20.63 -16.44
N PHE A 178 -1.81 -20.07 -17.27
CA PHE A 178 -2.60 -20.83 -18.24
C PHE A 178 -1.79 -21.07 -19.52
N ARG A 179 -1.89 -20.15 -20.50
CA ARG A 179 -1.33 -20.30 -21.85
C ARG A 179 0.20 -20.37 -21.86
N THR A 180 0.87 -19.61 -21.00
CA THR A 180 2.34 -19.57 -20.92
C THR A 180 2.93 -20.66 -20.04
N GLY A 181 2.09 -21.53 -19.45
CA GLY A 181 2.51 -22.56 -18.51
C GLY A 181 2.88 -22.01 -17.12
N CYS A 182 3.10 -22.94 -16.20
CA CYS A 182 3.50 -22.69 -14.82
C CYS A 182 5.02 -22.70 -14.72
N LYS A 183 5.63 -21.53 -14.45
CA LYS A 183 7.09 -21.45 -14.32
C LYS A 183 7.48 -22.06 -12.99
N THR A 184 8.38 -23.03 -13.04
CA THR A 184 8.68 -23.89 -11.90
C THR A 184 10.17 -23.87 -11.63
N VAL A 185 10.54 -23.63 -10.36
CA VAL A 185 11.93 -23.58 -9.93
C VAL A 185 12.17 -24.50 -8.75
N VAL A 186 13.39 -25.04 -8.67
CA VAL A 186 13.86 -25.80 -7.51
C VAL A 186 14.88 -24.94 -6.78
N LEU A 187 14.65 -24.71 -5.49
CA LEU A 187 15.59 -24.04 -4.60
C LEU A 187 16.19 -25.03 -3.59
N ASP A 188 17.46 -24.85 -3.26
CA ASP A 188 18.08 -25.55 -2.15
C ASP A 188 17.69 -24.94 -0.80
N ARG A 189 18.26 -25.50 0.29
CA ARG A 189 17.99 -25.05 1.66
C ARG A 189 18.44 -23.62 1.96
N SER A 190 19.32 -23.05 1.15
CA SER A 190 19.75 -21.64 1.26
C SER A 190 18.92 -20.71 0.38
N GLY A 191 18.00 -21.24 -0.43
CA GLY A 191 17.23 -20.48 -1.41
C GLY A 191 17.97 -20.23 -2.72
N LYS A 192 19.06 -20.97 -2.99
CA LYS A 192 19.79 -20.90 -4.28
C LYS A 192 19.02 -21.68 -5.34
N LEU A 193 18.90 -21.09 -6.54
CA LEU A 193 18.30 -21.74 -7.70
C LEU A 193 19.16 -22.93 -8.16
N LEU A 194 18.55 -24.11 -8.24
CA LEU A 194 19.18 -25.35 -8.70
C LEU A 194 18.71 -25.76 -10.10
N HIS A 195 17.45 -25.49 -10.43
CA HIS A 195 16.83 -25.88 -11.69
C HIS A 195 15.59 -25.04 -11.95
N HIS A 196 15.25 -24.83 -13.22
CA HIS A 196 13.97 -24.24 -13.63
C HIS A 196 13.42 -24.96 -14.87
N THR A 197 12.09 -24.99 -14.99
CA THR A 197 11.34 -25.57 -16.11
C THR A 197 9.98 -24.88 -16.25
N VAL A 198 9.21 -25.23 -17.29
CA VAL A 198 7.85 -24.75 -17.51
C VAL A 198 6.89 -25.94 -17.58
N LEU A 199 5.97 -26.02 -16.62
CA LEU A 199 4.98 -27.08 -16.55
C LEU A 199 3.66 -26.65 -17.20
N HIS A 200 3.16 -27.45 -18.14
CA HIS A 200 1.86 -27.21 -18.77
C HIS A 200 0.76 -28.04 -18.11
N CYS A 201 0.36 -27.67 -16.89
CA CYS A 201 -0.55 -28.47 -16.05
C CYS A 201 -1.97 -27.90 -15.87
N THR A 202 -2.29 -26.72 -16.43
CA THR A 202 -3.55 -25.98 -16.16
C THR A 202 -4.46 -25.83 -17.38
N ALA A 203 -3.91 -25.59 -18.57
CA ALA A 203 -4.67 -25.31 -19.80
C ALA A 203 -4.21 -26.16 -21.01
N GLY A 204 -3.47 -27.24 -20.77
CA GLY A 204 -2.92 -28.13 -21.79
C GLY A 204 -3.82 -29.34 -22.08
N SER A 205 -3.43 -30.14 -23.08
CA SER A 205 -4.04 -31.45 -23.32
C SER A 205 -3.76 -32.43 -22.18
N ASP A 206 -4.54 -33.51 -22.08
CA ASP A 206 -4.32 -34.58 -21.09
C ASP A 206 -2.88 -35.14 -21.14
N ARG A 207 -2.28 -35.15 -22.33
CA ARG A 207 -0.89 -35.56 -22.52
C ARG A 207 0.09 -34.61 -21.83
N GLN A 208 -0.11 -33.30 -21.97
CA GLN A 208 0.74 -32.29 -21.33
C GLN A 208 0.60 -32.33 -19.80
N ALA A 209 -0.62 -32.54 -19.29
CA ALA A 209 -0.84 -32.71 -17.87
C ALA A 209 -0.14 -33.98 -17.33
N TYR A 210 -0.17 -35.08 -18.08
CA TYR A 210 0.58 -36.30 -17.73
C TYR A 210 2.09 -36.08 -17.72
N ASP A 211 2.64 -35.43 -18.75
CA ASP A 211 4.08 -35.17 -18.85
C ASP A 211 4.53 -34.23 -17.72
N ALA A 212 3.74 -33.20 -17.39
CA ALA A 212 3.99 -32.35 -16.22
C ALA A 212 3.97 -33.12 -14.89
N ALA A 213 3.08 -34.13 -14.76
CA ALA A 213 3.00 -34.95 -13.54
C ALA A 213 4.26 -35.81 -13.37
N VAL A 214 4.74 -36.41 -14.47
CA VAL A 214 5.99 -37.18 -14.48
C VAL A 214 7.17 -36.27 -14.12
N GLU A 215 7.23 -35.07 -14.69
CA GLU A 215 8.30 -34.12 -14.42
C GLU A 215 8.32 -33.65 -12.96
N VAL A 216 7.16 -33.30 -12.38
CA VAL A 216 7.06 -32.94 -10.95
C VAL A 216 7.57 -34.07 -10.06
N MET A 217 7.15 -35.31 -10.30
CA MET A 217 7.62 -36.47 -9.51
C MET A 217 9.13 -36.71 -9.67
N ALA A 218 9.67 -36.50 -10.87
CA ALA A 218 11.10 -36.60 -11.12
C ALA A 218 11.88 -35.51 -10.37
N LEU A 219 11.41 -34.26 -10.37
CA LEU A 219 12.03 -33.15 -9.65
C LEU A 219 12.01 -33.38 -8.13
N ILE A 220 10.86 -33.81 -7.60
CA ILE A 220 10.71 -34.13 -6.17
C ILE A 220 11.74 -35.16 -5.74
N LYS A 221 11.87 -36.26 -6.50
CA LYS A 221 12.81 -37.34 -6.20
C LYS A 221 14.27 -36.92 -6.40
N LYS A 222 14.58 -36.19 -7.47
CA LYS A 222 15.96 -35.82 -7.82
C LYS A 222 16.57 -34.84 -6.83
N HIS A 223 15.76 -33.93 -6.29
CA HIS A 223 16.23 -32.82 -5.45
C HIS A 223 15.87 -32.97 -3.98
N ASP A 224 15.23 -34.07 -3.58
CA ASP A 224 14.75 -34.31 -2.21
C ASP A 224 13.87 -33.15 -1.72
N ILE A 225 12.85 -32.81 -2.51
CA ILE A 225 11.96 -31.67 -2.22
C ILE A 225 11.21 -31.91 -0.92
N GLU A 226 11.24 -30.92 -0.03
CA GLU A 226 10.64 -30.96 1.30
C GLU A 226 9.34 -30.14 1.38
N ALA A 227 9.10 -29.22 0.44
CA ALA A 227 7.87 -28.42 0.37
C ALA A 227 7.60 -27.90 -1.05
N ILE A 228 6.34 -27.57 -1.34
CA ILE A 228 5.93 -26.93 -2.60
C ILE A 228 5.28 -25.57 -2.30
N ALA A 229 5.79 -24.52 -2.93
CA ALA A 229 5.23 -23.17 -2.91
C ALA A 229 4.45 -22.91 -4.20
N ILE A 230 3.22 -22.40 -4.11
CA ILE A 230 2.40 -22.04 -5.28
C ILE A 230 1.98 -20.57 -5.14
N GLY A 231 2.29 -19.74 -6.15
CA GLY A 231 1.82 -18.36 -6.21
C GLY A 231 0.29 -18.28 -6.20
N ASN A 232 -0.29 -17.29 -5.52
CA ASN A 232 -1.74 -17.13 -5.41
C ASN A 232 -2.37 -16.32 -6.55
N GLY A 233 -1.69 -16.21 -7.69
CA GLY A 233 -2.15 -15.49 -8.87
C GLY A 233 -3.11 -16.22 -9.79
N THR A 234 -3.03 -15.86 -11.07
CA THR A 234 -3.85 -16.42 -12.14
C THR A 234 -3.52 -17.90 -12.34
N ALA A 235 -4.54 -18.75 -12.42
CA ALA A 235 -4.43 -20.22 -12.53
C ALA A 235 -3.96 -20.95 -11.26
N SER A 236 -3.84 -20.25 -10.12
CA SER A 236 -3.35 -20.83 -8.86
C SER A 236 -4.20 -21.98 -8.34
N ARG A 237 -5.54 -21.88 -8.44
CA ARG A 237 -6.48 -22.94 -8.02
C ARG A 237 -6.32 -24.20 -8.86
N GLU A 238 -6.14 -24.05 -10.17
CA GLU A 238 -5.94 -25.12 -11.12
C GLU A 238 -4.59 -25.81 -10.88
N THR A 239 -3.52 -25.04 -10.66
CA THR A 239 -2.19 -25.55 -10.30
C THR A 239 -2.23 -26.31 -8.97
N GLU A 240 -2.88 -25.77 -7.94
CA GLU A 240 -3.03 -26.45 -6.64
C GLU A 240 -3.81 -27.75 -6.79
N ALA A 241 -4.92 -27.75 -7.53
CA ALA A 241 -5.72 -28.94 -7.79
C ALA A 241 -4.91 -30.02 -8.55
N PHE A 242 -4.08 -29.61 -9.50
CA PHE A 242 -3.17 -30.50 -10.21
C PHE A 242 -2.15 -31.14 -9.26
N ILE A 243 -1.45 -30.36 -8.44
CA ILE A 243 -0.45 -30.89 -7.49
C ILE A 243 -1.10 -31.83 -6.46
N LYS A 244 -2.29 -31.48 -5.95
CA LYS A 244 -3.04 -32.34 -5.01
C LYS A 244 -3.43 -33.68 -5.62
N LYS A 245 -3.73 -33.76 -6.91
CA LYS A 245 -4.04 -35.02 -7.61
C LYS A 245 -2.86 -36.00 -7.66
N LEU A 246 -1.62 -35.50 -7.51
CA LEU A 246 -0.41 -36.34 -7.49
C LEU A 246 -0.28 -37.17 -6.20
N LYS A 247 -1.10 -36.91 -5.18
CA LYS A 247 -1.11 -37.63 -3.89
C LYS A 247 0.30 -37.74 -3.28
N LEU A 248 0.98 -36.60 -3.20
CA LEU A 248 2.30 -36.49 -2.60
C LEU A 248 2.28 -36.96 -1.13
N PRO A 249 3.43 -37.44 -0.60
CA PRO A 249 3.54 -37.77 0.82
C PRO A 249 3.14 -36.57 1.69
N SER A 250 2.46 -36.83 2.81
CA SER A 250 2.03 -35.78 3.76
C SER A 250 3.19 -35.00 4.37
N SER A 251 4.42 -35.51 4.28
CA SER A 251 5.66 -34.83 4.67
C SER A 251 6.06 -33.68 3.75
N ILE A 252 5.47 -33.56 2.56
CA ILE A 252 5.72 -32.48 1.60
C ILE A 252 4.49 -31.56 1.58
N PRO A 253 4.45 -30.52 2.43
CA PRO A 253 3.35 -29.58 2.43
C PRO A 253 3.30 -28.80 1.11
N VAL A 254 2.07 -28.52 0.65
CA VAL A 254 1.77 -27.63 -0.48
C VAL A 254 1.19 -26.35 0.12
N VAL A 255 1.88 -25.23 -0.09
CA VAL A 255 1.55 -23.94 0.53
C VAL A 255 1.29 -22.89 -0.53
N MET A 256 0.15 -22.21 -0.41
CA MET A 256 -0.15 -21.03 -1.21
C MET A 256 0.63 -19.83 -0.68
N VAL A 257 1.27 -19.10 -1.57
CA VAL A 257 2.14 -17.96 -1.24
C VAL A 257 1.64 -16.72 -1.95
N ASN A 258 1.64 -15.59 -1.23
CA ASN A 258 1.31 -14.30 -1.84
C ASN A 258 2.37 -13.93 -2.88
N GLU A 259 1.97 -13.74 -4.15
CA GLU A 259 2.87 -13.36 -5.24
C GLU A 259 2.88 -11.85 -5.54
N SER A 260 2.15 -11.04 -4.77
CA SER A 260 2.07 -9.59 -4.97
C SER A 260 3.46 -8.96 -4.92
N GLY A 261 3.81 -8.21 -5.96
CA GLY A 261 5.14 -7.63 -6.11
C GLY A 261 6.22 -8.58 -6.66
N ALA A 262 5.94 -9.87 -6.90
CA ALA A 262 6.93 -10.79 -7.49
C ALA A 262 7.33 -10.36 -8.92
N SER A 263 6.39 -9.80 -9.68
CA SER A 263 6.65 -9.19 -11.00
C SER A 263 7.48 -7.91 -10.92
N ILE A 264 7.32 -7.13 -9.84
CA ILE A 264 8.12 -5.92 -9.59
C ILE A 264 9.55 -6.33 -9.20
N TYR A 265 9.67 -7.31 -8.31
CA TYR A 265 10.96 -7.91 -7.97
C TYR A 265 11.68 -8.42 -9.22
N SER A 266 11.04 -9.24 -10.04
CA SER A 266 11.72 -9.91 -11.15
C SER A 266 12.24 -8.96 -12.24
N ALA A 267 11.61 -7.80 -12.37
CA ALA A 267 12.04 -6.72 -13.25
C ALA A 267 12.99 -5.70 -12.57
N SER A 268 13.31 -5.87 -11.29
CA SER A 268 14.18 -4.97 -10.54
C SER A 268 15.67 -5.19 -10.83
N ASP A 269 16.49 -4.19 -10.53
CA ASP A 269 17.95 -4.31 -10.58
C ASP A 269 18.49 -5.33 -9.57
N VAL A 270 17.83 -5.45 -8.41
CA VAL A 270 18.18 -6.46 -7.40
C VAL A 270 18.08 -7.87 -7.99
N ALA A 271 16.98 -8.20 -8.67
CA ALA A 271 16.83 -9.52 -9.27
C ALA A 271 17.76 -9.74 -10.47
N ARG A 272 18.12 -8.68 -11.23
CA ARG A 272 19.13 -8.76 -12.29
C ARG A 272 20.53 -9.01 -11.74
N GLU A 273 20.87 -8.41 -10.60
CA GLU A 273 22.14 -8.64 -9.91
C GLU A 273 22.21 -10.07 -9.36
N GLU A 274 21.13 -10.57 -8.75
CA GLU A 274 21.08 -11.93 -8.21
C GLU A 274 21.04 -13.02 -9.30
N PHE A 275 20.36 -12.76 -10.42
CA PHE A 275 20.13 -13.73 -11.48
C PHE A 275 20.35 -13.13 -12.88
N PRO A 276 21.59 -12.79 -13.25
CA PRO A 276 21.90 -12.05 -14.47
C PRO A 276 21.55 -12.84 -15.75
N ASN A 277 21.62 -14.16 -15.69
CA ASN A 277 21.40 -15.05 -16.85
C ASN A 277 19.98 -15.62 -16.93
N GLU A 278 19.15 -15.38 -15.92
CA GLU A 278 17.78 -15.91 -15.87
C GLU A 278 16.79 -14.88 -16.40
N ASP A 279 15.72 -15.34 -17.05
CA ASP A 279 14.67 -14.43 -17.52
C ASP A 279 13.75 -13.96 -16.38
N VAL A 280 12.91 -12.98 -16.69
CA VAL A 280 12.01 -12.31 -15.74
C VAL A 280 11.02 -13.29 -15.07
N THR A 281 10.62 -14.35 -15.75
CA THR A 281 9.63 -15.29 -15.22
C THR A 281 10.24 -16.27 -14.22
N VAL A 282 11.47 -16.73 -14.47
CA VAL A 282 12.24 -17.55 -13.53
C VAL A 282 12.51 -16.78 -12.24
N ARG A 283 12.93 -15.51 -12.34
CA ARG A 283 13.15 -14.63 -11.18
C ARG A 283 11.90 -14.47 -10.32
N GLY A 284 10.73 -14.35 -10.96
CA GLY A 284 9.44 -14.28 -10.25
C GLY A 284 9.16 -15.55 -9.44
N ALA A 285 9.32 -16.73 -10.06
CA ALA A 285 9.13 -18.01 -9.39
C ALA A 285 10.13 -18.25 -8.24
N VAL A 286 11.38 -17.77 -8.38
CA VAL A 286 12.35 -17.77 -7.27
C VAL A 286 11.84 -16.97 -6.08
N SER A 287 11.28 -15.78 -6.31
CA SER A 287 10.74 -14.93 -5.24
C SER A 287 9.60 -15.61 -4.49
N ILE A 288 8.69 -16.29 -5.20
CA ILE A 288 7.61 -17.07 -4.58
C ILE A 288 8.18 -18.14 -3.63
N GLY A 289 9.21 -18.86 -4.07
CA GLY A 289 9.86 -19.87 -3.25
C GLY A 289 10.53 -19.29 -2.01
N ARG A 290 11.30 -18.21 -2.17
CA ARG A 290 12.01 -17.56 -1.06
C ARG A 290 11.07 -16.89 -0.06
N ARG A 291 9.92 -16.38 -0.49
CA ARG A 291 8.88 -15.88 0.41
C ARG A 291 8.35 -16.97 1.33
N LEU A 292 8.23 -18.21 0.88
CA LEU A 292 7.85 -19.31 1.77
C LEU A 292 8.97 -19.62 2.78
N MET A 293 10.23 -19.55 2.36
CA MET A 293 11.38 -19.80 3.25
C MET A 293 11.48 -18.74 4.34
N ASP A 294 11.45 -17.46 3.94
CA ASP A 294 11.56 -16.30 4.82
C ASP A 294 10.86 -15.09 4.16
N PRO A 295 9.59 -14.82 4.53
CA PRO A 295 8.82 -13.71 3.98
C PRO A 295 9.50 -12.36 4.18
N LEU A 296 10.05 -12.11 5.38
CA LEU A 296 10.70 -10.86 5.72
C LEU A 296 11.92 -10.62 4.83
N ALA A 297 12.84 -11.59 4.75
CA ALA A 297 14.07 -11.43 4.00
C ALA A 297 13.86 -11.24 2.48
N GLU A 298 12.76 -11.77 1.94
CA GLU A 298 12.43 -11.65 0.52
C GLU A 298 11.60 -10.40 0.19
N LEU A 299 10.61 -10.03 1.02
CA LEU A 299 9.74 -8.87 0.76
C LEU A 299 10.48 -7.53 0.88
N VAL A 300 11.51 -7.42 1.73
CA VAL A 300 12.32 -6.20 1.87
C VAL A 300 13.12 -5.82 0.62
N LYS A 301 13.23 -6.73 -0.36
CA LYS A 301 13.89 -6.47 -1.65
C LYS A 301 13.03 -5.65 -2.62
N ILE A 302 11.78 -5.39 -2.27
CA ILE A 302 10.78 -4.76 -3.12
C ILE A 302 10.42 -3.40 -2.50
N ASP A 303 10.15 -2.39 -3.34
CA ASP A 303 9.55 -1.15 -2.86
C ASP A 303 8.22 -1.49 -2.17
N ALA A 304 8.10 -1.18 -0.88
CA ALA A 304 6.96 -1.58 -0.05
C ALA A 304 5.63 -1.09 -0.64
N LYS A 305 5.62 0.09 -1.28
CA LYS A 305 4.42 0.65 -1.94
C LYS A 305 3.99 -0.13 -3.19
N ALA A 306 4.85 -0.99 -3.73
CA ALA A 306 4.58 -1.83 -4.90
C ALA A 306 4.00 -3.20 -4.51
N ILE A 307 4.00 -3.52 -3.22
CA ILE A 307 3.31 -4.69 -2.68
C ILE A 307 1.84 -4.28 -2.49
N GLY A 308 0.92 -5.07 -3.03
CA GLY A 308 -0.51 -4.82 -2.89
C GLY A 308 -0.97 -5.12 -1.46
N VAL A 309 -1.27 -4.08 -0.69
CA VAL A 309 -1.60 -4.18 0.75
C VAL A 309 -3.04 -3.74 1.06
N GLY A 310 -3.78 -3.27 0.06
CA GLY A 310 -5.22 -3.03 0.18
C GLY A 310 -5.84 -2.37 -1.04
N GLN A 311 -7.18 -2.28 -1.03
CA GLN A 311 -7.92 -1.55 -2.05
C GLN A 311 -7.66 -0.05 -1.93
N TYR A 312 -7.64 0.67 -3.06
CA TYR A 312 -7.42 2.12 -3.13
C TYR A 312 -6.05 2.61 -2.63
N GLN A 313 -5.06 1.71 -2.53
CA GLN A 313 -3.67 2.05 -2.19
C GLN A 313 -3.06 3.14 -3.10
N HIS A 314 -3.49 3.24 -4.35
CA HIS A 314 -3.03 4.28 -5.28
C HIS A 314 -3.81 5.60 -5.18
N ASP A 315 -4.87 5.63 -4.37
CA ASP A 315 -5.76 6.79 -4.21
C ASP A 315 -5.47 7.59 -2.94
N VAL A 316 -4.71 7.03 -1.99
CA VAL A 316 -4.24 7.72 -0.78
C VAL A 316 -3.02 8.62 -1.06
N ASP A 317 -2.64 9.47 -0.10
CA ASP A 317 -1.38 10.22 -0.16
C ASP A 317 -0.17 9.25 -0.27
N GLN A 318 0.50 9.30 -1.42
CA GLN A 318 1.58 8.36 -1.74
C GLN A 318 2.85 8.60 -0.93
N ARG A 319 3.09 9.82 -0.44
CA ARG A 319 4.26 10.13 0.40
C ARG A 319 4.05 9.59 1.81
N ALA A 320 2.87 9.84 2.38
CA ALA A 320 2.48 9.32 3.69
C ALA A 320 2.42 7.78 3.68
N LEU A 321 1.87 7.18 2.61
CA LEU A 321 1.88 5.73 2.44
C LEU A 321 3.30 5.17 2.44
N LYS A 322 4.19 5.73 1.61
CA LYS A 322 5.58 5.24 1.54
C LYS A 322 6.26 5.31 2.89
N ALA A 323 6.16 6.45 3.58
CA ALA A 323 6.77 6.62 4.90
C ALA A 323 6.25 5.59 5.91
N SER A 324 4.93 5.39 5.99
CA SER A 324 4.31 4.41 6.89
C SER A 324 4.74 2.97 6.59
N LEU A 325 4.83 2.59 5.31
CA LEU A 325 5.27 1.25 4.92
C LEU A 325 6.77 1.04 5.18
N ASP A 326 7.62 2.03 4.91
CA ASP A 326 9.05 1.98 5.24
C ASP A 326 9.25 1.82 6.77
N ASP A 327 8.54 2.59 7.58
CA ASP A 327 8.57 2.50 9.05
C ASP A 327 8.11 1.11 9.53
N THR A 328 7.13 0.53 8.85
CA THR A 328 6.67 -0.84 9.12
C THR A 328 7.76 -1.87 8.83
N VAL A 329 8.49 -1.73 7.71
CA VAL A 329 9.64 -2.61 7.42
C VAL A 329 10.69 -2.50 8.51
N VAL A 330 11.11 -1.27 8.87
CA VAL A 330 12.10 -1.04 9.93
C VAL A 330 11.62 -1.68 11.23
N SER A 331 10.36 -1.47 11.63
CA SER A 331 9.80 -2.06 12.84
C SER A 331 9.85 -3.59 12.81
N CYS A 332 9.48 -4.23 11.71
CA CYS A 332 9.48 -5.69 11.59
C CYS A 332 10.90 -6.27 11.61
N VAL A 333 11.83 -5.67 10.85
CA VAL A 333 13.23 -6.12 10.77
C VAL A 333 13.90 -6.06 12.14
N ASN A 334 13.72 -4.96 12.87
CA ASN A 334 14.32 -4.80 14.19
C ASN A 334 13.60 -5.64 15.26
N ALA A 335 12.30 -5.91 15.13
CA ALA A 335 11.59 -6.82 16.04
C ALA A 335 12.04 -8.29 15.90
N VAL A 336 12.33 -8.74 14.68
CA VAL A 336 12.80 -10.12 14.40
C VAL A 336 14.32 -10.26 14.64
N GLY A 337 15.07 -9.20 14.39
CA GLY A 337 16.53 -9.22 14.36
C GLY A 337 17.08 -9.92 13.13
N VAL A 338 18.34 -9.64 12.78
CA VAL A 338 18.94 -10.06 11.51
C VAL A 338 20.18 -10.90 11.75
N GLU A 339 20.26 -12.10 11.17
CA GLU A 339 21.49 -12.91 11.17
C GLU A 339 22.51 -12.28 10.23
N ILE A 340 23.58 -11.71 10.79
CA ILE A 340 24.54 -10.91 10.02
C ILE A 340 25.29 -11.73 8.98
N ASN A 341 25.48 -13.04 9.19
CA ASN A 341 26.28 -13.86 8.32
C ASN A 341 25.56 -14.36 7.07
N THR A 342 24.23 -14.27 7.03
CA THR A 342 23.42 -14.73 5.89
C THR A 342 22.56 -13.63 5.29
N ALA A 343 22.33 -12.53 6.01
CA ALA A 343 21.50 -11.43 5.55
C ALA A 343 22.03 -10.78 4.26
N SER A 344 21.08 -10.33 3.43
CA SER A 344 21.30 -9.51 2.25
C SER A 344 21.56 -8.05 2.62
N LYS A 345 22.18 -7.29 1.69
CA LYS A 345 22.36 -5.84 1.86
C LYS A 345 21.02 -5.11 2.00
N GLN A 346 19.97 -5.59 1.33
CA GLN A 346 18.62 -5.02 1.44
C GLN A 346 18.06 -5.18 2.85
N LEU A 347 18.12 -6.38 3.43
CA LEU A 347 17.65 -6.61 4.80
C LEU A 347 18.45 -5.81 5.84
N LEU A 348 19.78 -5.78 5.70
CA LEU A 348 20.66 -5.01 6.59
C LEU A 348 20.38 -3.51 6.54
N SER A 349 19.97 -2.96 5.39
CA SER A 349 19.69 -1.53 5.26
C SER A 349 18.50 -1.03 6.10
N TYR A 350 17.65 -1.93 6.58
CA TYR A 350 16.52 -1.63 7.46
C TYR A 350 16.82 -1.84 8.95
N VAL A 351 18.02 -2.30 9.31
CA VAL A 351 18.45 -2.40 10.71
C VAL A 351 18.70 -1.00 11.27
N SER A 352 18.24 -0.75 12.49
CA SER A 352 18.42 0.51 13.19
C SER A 352 19.89 0.93 13.20
N GLY A 353 20.18 2.19 12.86
CA GLY A 353 21.54 2.71 12.77
C GLY A 353 22.32 2.33 11.51
N LEU A 354 21.77 1.49 10.63
CA LEU A 354 22.35 1.16 9.33
C LEU A 354 21.68 1.93 8.18
N ASN A 355 22.36 1.97 7.05
CA ASN A 355 21.85 2.47 5.78
C ASN A 355 22.38 1.59 4.64
N ALA A 356 22.00 1.88 3.40
CA ALA A 356 22.43 1.10 2.24
C ALA A 356 23.96 0.98 2.11
N SER A 357 24.72 2.05 2.35
CA SER A 357 26.19 2.02 2.26
C SER A 357 26.83 1.19 3.38
N LEU A 358 26.32 1.27 4.61
CA LEU A 358 26.81 0.45 5.71
C LEU A 358 26.47 -1.02 5.51
N ALA A 359 25.27 -1.32 4.99
CA ALA A 359 24.87 -2.68 4.65
C ALA A 359 25.78 -3.30 3.58
N GLU A 360 26.14 -2.55 2.54
CA GLU A 360 27.12 -2.97 1.54
C GLU A 360 28.49 -3.23 2.15
N ASN A 361 28.99 -2.33 3.02
CA ASN A 361 30.28 -2.50 3.69
C ASN A 361 30.30 -3.74 4.58
N ILE A 362 29.20 -4.06 5.29
CA ILE A 362 29.10 -5.27 6.12
C ILE A 362 29.21 -6.53 5.24
N VAL A 363 28.49 -6.57 4.12
CA VAL A 363 28.53 -7.71 3.20
C VAL A 363 29.92 -7.85 2.57
N ALA A 364 30.53 -6.75 2.13
CA ALA A 364 31.88 -6.74 1.58
C ALA A 364 32.90 -7.24 2.61
N TRP A 365 32.83 -6.73 3.85
CA TRP A 365 33.70 -7.15 4.93
C TRP A 365 33.60 -8.65 5.20
N ARG A 366 32.37 -9.21 5.26
CA ARG A 366 32.14 -10.65 5.44
C ARG A 366 32.69 -11.50 4.30
N ASN A 367 32.57 -11.02 3.07
CA ASN A 367 33.08 -11.72 1.90
C ASN A 367 34.62 -11.75 1.87
N GLU A 368 35.27 -10.69 2.35
CA GLU A 368 36.73 -10.59 2.39
C GLU A 368 37.36 -11.28 3.61
N ASN A 369 36.72 -11.19 4.78
CA ASN A 369 37.30 -11.59 6.07
C ASN A 369 36.69 -12.90 6.62
N GLY A 370 35.65 -13.43 5.96
CA GLY A 370 34.87 -14.57 6.44
C GLY A 370 33.72 -14.16 7.35
N ALA A 371 33.02 -15.16 7.90
CA ALA A 371 31.89 -14.95 8.78
C ALA A 371 32.28 -14.21 10.07
N PHE A 372 31.40 -13.32 10.53
CA PHE A 372 31.50 -12.70 11.85
C PHE A 372 31.38 -13.77 12.93
N THR A 373 32.29 -13.75 13.90
CA THR A 373 32.31 -14.63 15.08
C THR A 373 31.86 -13.91 16.35
N SER A 374 31.74 -12.58 16.33
CA SER A 374 31.22 -11.77 17.44
C SER A 374 30.71 -10.42 16.91
N ARG A 375 29.80 -9.78 17.66
CA ARG A 375 29.33 -8.42 17.34
C ARG A 375 30.46 -7.41 17.33
N ASP A 376 31.46 -7.55 18.20
CA ASP A 376 32.59 -6.61 18.30
C ASP A 376 33.37 -6.46 16.99
N GLN A 377 33.36 -7.46 16.12
CA GLN A 377 33.98 -7.37 14.79
C GLN A 377 33.29 -6.35 13.87
N LEU A 378 32.04 -5.96 14.14
CA LEU A 378 31.36 -4.87 13.44
C LEU A 378 32.13 -3.55 13.51
N LYS A 379 32.87 -3.30 14.61
CA LYS A 379 33.70 -2.10 14.77
C LYS A 379 34.87 -2.04 13.76
N LYS A 380 35.17 -3.15 13.09
CA LYS A 380 36.18 -3.24 12.02
C LYS A 380 35.59 -2.98 10.63
N VAL A 381 34.27 -2.88 10.50
CA VAL A 381 33.61 -2.60 9.22
C VAL A 381 33.86 -1.14 8.84
N PRO A 382 34.33 -0.86 7.61
CA PRO A 382 34.58 0.50 7.17
C PRO A 382 33.37 1.41 7.36
N ARG A 383 33.61 2.60 7.93
CA ARG A 383 32.62 3.66 8.18
C ARG A 383 31.53 3.32 9.20
N LEU A 384 31.58 2.15 9.84
CA LEU A 384 30.69 1.81 10.95
C LEU A 384 31.24 2.40 12.25
N GLY A 385 30.79 3.60 12.58
CA GLY A 385 31.21 4.32 13.80
C GLY A 385 30.53 3.81 15.08
N GLU A 386 31.01 4.28 16.23
CA GLU A 386 30.51 3.85 17.56
C GLU A 386 28.99 4.04 17.72
N LYS A 387 28.44 5.16 17.25
CA LYS A 387 26.99 5.42 17.34
C LYS A 387 26.18 4.47 16.46
N ALA A 388 26.66 4.16 15.26
CA ALA A 388 25.99 3.19 14.39
C ALA A 388 26.03 1.78 15.00
N PHE A 389 27.17 1.42 15.60
CA PHE A 389 27.30 0.18 16.37
C PHE A 389 26.32 0.11 17.54
N GLU A 390 26.25 1.16 18.37
CA GLU A 390 25.33 1.24 19.51
C GLU A 390 23.88 1.03 19.08
N GLN A 391 23.47 1.64 17.97
CA GLN A 391 22.09 1.54 17.46
C GLN A 391 21.80 0.20 16.78
N ALA A 392 22.78 -0.44 16.14
CA ALA A 392 22.57 -1.65 15.34
C ALA A 392 22.85 -2.96 16.09
N ALA A 393 23.81 -2.97 17.02
CA ALA A 393 24.36 -4.20 17.59
C ALA A 393 23.29 -5.09 18.25
N GLY A 394 22.30 -4.50 18.93
CA GLY A 394 21.21 -5.24 19.58
C GLY A 394 20.27 -5.97 18.60
N PHE A 395 20.24 -5.57 17.33
CA PHE A 395 19.38 -6.15 16.30
C PHE A 395 20.11 -7.10 15.36
N LEU A 396 21.44 -7.13 15.41
CA LEU A 396 22.28 -8.04 14.63
C LEU A 396 22.62 -9.27 15.46
N ARG A 397 22.40 -10.45 14.90
CA ARG A 397 22.66 -11.75 15.54
C ARG A 397 23.83 -12.44 14.87
N VAL A 398 24.60 -13.18 15.67
CA VAL A 398 25.73 -14.02 15.22
C VAL A 398 25.50 -15.44 15.73
N ARG A 399 24.78 -16.25 14.96
CA ARG A 399 24.58 -17.68 15.28
C ARG A 399 25.89 -18.44 15.28
N GLY A 400 26.10 -19.25 16.32
CA GLY A 400 27.33 -20.03 16.48
C GLY A 400 28.57 -19.18 16.75
N GLY A 401 28.40 -17.91 17.16
CA GLY A 401 29.49 -17.02 17.53
C GLY A 401 30.25 -17.48 18.78
N ALA A 402 31.42 -16.87 19.00
CA ALA A 402 32.26 -17.13 20.16
C ALA A 402 31.59 -16.68 21.48
N HIS A 403 30.73 -15.66 21.42
CA HIS A 403 30.05 -15.11 22.58
C HIS A 403 28.55 -15.49 22.58
N PRO A 404 28.05 -16.24 23.58
CA PRO A 404 26.66 -16.72 23.59
C PRO A 404 25.59 -15.62 23.61
N LEU A 405 25.91 -14.41 24.10
CA LEU A 405 24.98 -13.27 24.11
C LEU A 405 24.81 -12.59 22.75
N ASP A 406 25.57 -13.01 21.73
CA ASP A 406 25.49 -12.46 20.38
C ASP A 406 24.41 -13.12 19.52
N SER A 407 23.77 -14.20 19.99
CA SER A 407 22.75 -14.96 19.26
C SER A 407 21.33 -14.45 19.45
#